data_AF-A0A392TPH3-F1
#
_entry.id   AF-A0A392TPH3-F1
#
_cell.length_a   1.000
_cell.length_b   1.000
_cell.length_c   1.000
_cell.angle_alpha   90.00
_cell.angle_beta   90.00
_cell.angle_gamma   90.00
#
_symmetry.space_group_name_H-M   'P 1'
#
loop_
_entity.id
_entity.type
_entity.pdbx_description
1 polymer ?
#
loop_
_entity_poly.entity_id
_entity_poly.type
_entity_poly.pdbx_seq_one_letter_code
_entity_poly.pdbx_strand_id
1 'polypeptide(L)' 'MVKEFWMKAQVFDEVSAKLEEEEAVRKNPSLKGKSRIEMGLSPFSGTVIKSVLVGLEIIISRAHIAKLLGVDDSG' A
#
# COMPACT_ATOMS: atom_id res chain seq x y z
N MET A 1 25.80 10.32 15.71
CA MET A 1 25.22 8.99 15.42
C MET A 1 23.74 9.19 15.17
N VAL A 2 23.25 8.80 13.99
CA VAL A 2 21.91 9.15 13.49
C VAL A 2 20.86 8.33 14.23
N LYS A 3 19.92 9.03 14.84
CA LYS A 3 18.94 8.54 15.82
C LYS A 3 17.67 7.93 15.18
N GLU A 4 17.62 7.78 13.85
CA GLU A 4 16.40 7.37 13.14
C GLU A 4 16.68 6.39 12.00
N PHE A 5 16.90 5.12 12.36
CA PHE A 5 16.78 3.99 11.45
C PHE A 5 15.50 3.21 11.75
N TRP A 6 14.40 3.94 11.96
CA TRP A 6 13.09 3.34 12.22
C TRP A 6 12.47 2.96 10.88
N MET A 7 12.60 1.69 10.51
CA MET A 7 11.82 1.11 9.42
C MET A 7 10.34 1.33 9.72
N LYS A 8 9.67 2.16 8.93
CA LYS A 8 8.22 2.34 9.01
C LYS A 8 7.60 1.34 8.07
N ALA A 9 7.04 0.28 8.62
CA ALA A 9 6.24 -0.69 7.89
C ALA A 9 4.78 -0.58 8.32
N GLN A 10 3.87 -0.59 7.36
CA GLN A 10 2.43 -0.60 7.60
C GLN A 10 1.76 -1.60 6.66
N VAL A 11 0.71 -2.25 7.16
CA VAL A 11 -0.16 -3.07 6.32
C VAL A 11 -1.05 -2.13 5.52
N PHE A 12 -1.09 -2.32 4.21
CA PHE A 12 -2.00 -1.64 3.31
C PHE A 12 -3.00 -2.66 2.79
N ASP A 13 -4.19 -2.62 3.36
CA ASP A 13 -5.32 -3.51 3.07
C ASP A 13 -6.45 -2.76 2.36
N GLU A 14 -7.56 -3.45 2.11
CA GLU A 14 -8.71 -2.88 1.41
C GLU A 14 -9.31 -1.67 2.17
N VAL A 15 -9.31 -1.72 3.51
CA VAL A 15 -9.82 -0.63 4.35
C VAL A 15 -8.92 0.60 4.19
N SER A 16 -7.61 0.41 4.22
CA SER A 16 -6.62 1.48 3.99
C SER A 16 -6.77 2.10 2.60
N ALA A 17 -7.02 1.26 1.58
CA ALA A 17 -7.26 1.73 0.21
C ALA A 17 -8.53 2.59 0.11
N LYS A 18 -9.64 2.17 0.76
CA LYS A 18 -10.89 2.95 0.81
C LYS A 18 -10.71 4.27 1.55
N LEU A 19 -9.99 4.26 2.67
CA LEU A 19 -9.71 5.49 3.43
C LEU A 19 -8.92 6.50 2.59
N GLU A 20 -7.95 6.03 1.78
CA GLU A 20 -7.18 6.88 0.87
C GLU A 20 -8.08 7.52 -0.21
N GLU A 21 -9.05 6.77 -0.76
CA GLU A 21 -10.04 7.31 -1.69
C GLU A 21 -10.95 8.36 -1.03
N GLU A 22 -11.45 8.06 0.17
CA GLU A 22 -12.29 8.99 0.93
C GLU A 22 -11.53 10.27 1.27
N GLU A 23 -10.26 10.17 1.64
CA GLU A 23 -9.41 11.34 1.86
C GLU A 23 -9.16 12.14 0.58
N ALA A 24 -8.94 11.47 -0.56
CA ALA A 24 -8.79 12.12 -1.84
C ALA A 24 -10.05 12.89 -2.23
N VAL A 25 -11.23 12.29 -2.03
CA VAL A 25 -12.53 12.94 -2.25
C VAL A 25 -12.76 14.09 -1.25
N ARG A 26 -12.34 13.93 0.02
CA ARG A 26 -12.44 14.99 1.03
C ARG A 26 -11.59 16.20 0.66
N LYS A 27 -10.38 15.97 0.12
CA LYS A 27 -9.48 17.03 -0.37
C LYS A 27 -9.98 17.65 -1.68
N ASN A 28 -10.57 16.84 -2.57
CA ASN A 28 -11.12 17.27 -3.83
C ASN A 28 -12.47 16.58 -4.13
N PRO A 29 -13.60 17.23 -3.83
CA PRO A 29 -14.94 16.65 -4.02
C PRO A 29 -15.28 16.23 -5.46
N SER A 30 -14.59 16.79 -6.47
CA SER A 30 -14.79 16.43 -7.88
C SER A 30 -14.32 15.00 -8.23
N LEU A 31 -13.59 14.35 -7.33
CA LEU A 31 -13.14 12.97 -7.48
C LEU A 31 -14.22 11.95 -7.12
N LYS A 32 -15.34 12.38 -6.52
CA LYS A 32 -16.42 11.48 -6.12
C LYS A 32 -16.96 10.68 -7.32
N GLY A 33 -17.00 9.36 -7.19
CA GLY A 33 -17.49 8.45 -8.23
C GLY A 33 -16.49 8.11 -9.33
N LYS A 34 -15.27 8.64 -9.29
CA LYS A 34 -14.18 8.24 -10.19
C LYS A 34 -13.52 6.95 -9.71
N SER A 35 -12.84 6.26 -10.63
CA SER A 35 -11.98 5.12 -10.28
C SER A 35 -10.68 5.58 -9.60
N ARG A 36 -10.01 4.69 -8.87
CA ARG A 36 -8.71 4.95 -8.22
C ARG A 36 -7.67 5.54 -9.19
N ILE A 37 -7.60 4.97 -10.39
CA ILE A 37 -6.65 5.38 -11.43
C ILE A 37 -6.95 6.81 -11.88
N GLU A 38 -8.22 7.16 -12.07
CA GLU A 38 -8.65 8.53 -12.41
C GLU A 38 -8.46 9.52 -11.26
N MET A 39 -8.41 9.05 -10.02
CA MET A 39 -8.04 9.86 -8.85
C MET A 39 -6.51 10.05 -8.72
N GLY A 40 -5.71 9.37 -9.56
CA GLY A 40 -4.25 9.35 -9.46
C GLY A 40 -3.72 8.46 -8.33
N LEU A 41 -4.55 7.57 -7.79
CA LEU A 41 -4.17 6.61 -6.75
C LEU A 41 -3.70 5.30 -7.38
N SER A 42 -2.75 4.63 -6.74
CA SER A 42 -2.27 3.32 -7.18
C SER A 42 -3.41 2.28 -7.13
N PRO A 43 -3.47 1.34 -8.09
CA PRO A 43 -4.46 0.27 -8.07
C PRO A 43 -4.26 -0.61 -6.83
N PHE A 44 -5.37 -1.05 -6.23
CA PHE A 44 -5.33 -2.01 -5.14
C PHE A 44 -5.34 -3.43 -5.73
N SER A 45 -4.22 -4.13 -5.64
CA SER A 45 -4.05 -5.50 -6.14
C SER A 45 -4.11 -6.56 -5.03
N GLY A 46 -4.46 -6.17 -3.80
CA GLY A 46 -4.48 -7.02 -2.63
C GLY A 46 -3.69 -6.43 -1.46
N THR A 47 -3.78 -7.10 -0.31
CA THR A 47 -3.10 -6.67 0.92
C THR A 47 -1.58 -6.81 0.77
N VAL A 48 -0.87 -5.72 1.04
CA VAL A 48 0.59 -5.65 0.98
C VAL A 48 1.14 -4.99 2.24
N ILE A 49 2.42 -5.21 2.53
CA ILE A 49 3.14 -4.41 3.53
C ILE A 49 3.92 -3.34 2.77
N LYS A 50 3.63 -2.07 3.07
CA LYS A 50 4.42 -0.93 2.59
C LYS A 50 5.45 -0.59 3.65
N SER A 51 6.72 -0.60 3.28
CA SER A 51 7.84 -0.26 4.16
C SER A 51 8.70 0.84 3.53
N VAL A 52 9.28 1.71 4.34
CA VAL A 52 10.29 2.68 3.89
C VAL A 52 11.62 2.35 4.53
N LEU A 53 12.63 2.08 3.69
CA LEU A 53 13.99 1.81 4.11
C LEU A 53 14.95 2.75 3.38
N VAL A 54 15.60 3.65 4.13
CA VAL A 54 16.55 4.64 3.57
C VAL A 54 15.91 5.49 2.45
N GLY A 55 14.63 5.86 2.62
CA GLY A 55 13.89 6.66 1.65
C GLY A 55 13.37 5.88 0.43
N LEU A 56 13.67 4.58 0.33
CA LEU A 56 13.13 3.71 -0.71
C LEU A 56 11.83 3.06 -0.21
N GLU A 57 10.77 3.18 -1.01
CA GLU A 57 9.52 2.45 -0.77
C GLU A 57 9.69 0.99 -1.20
N ILE A 58 9.36 0.09 -0.28
CA ILE A 58 9.40 -1.36 -0.46
C ILE A 58 7.98 -1.88 -0.28
N ILE A 59 7.51 -2.66 -1.25
CA ILE A 59 6.19 -3.30 -1.21
C ILE A 59 6.39 -4.81 -1.10
N ILE A 60 5.89 -5.40 -0.01
CA ILE A 60 5.95 -6.84 0.24
C ILE A 60 4.54 -7.41 0.05
N SER A 61 4.36 -8.21 -1.00
CA SER A 61 3.11 -8.91 -1.30
C SER A 61 3.09 -10.32 -0.73
N ARG A 62 1.92 -10.98 -0.77
CA ARG A 62 1.80 -12.41 -0.44
C ARG A 62 2.76 -13.27 -1.29
N ALA A 63 2.84 -13.01 -2.59
CA ALA A 63 3.76 -13.69 -3.49
C ALA A 63 5.22 -13.64 -3.02
N HIS A 64 5.67 -12.50 -2.48
CA HIS A 64 7.02 -12.38 -1.94
C HIS A 64 7.23 -13.30 -0.72
N ILE A 65 6.23 -13.42 0.15
CA ILE A 65 6.27 -14.28 1.33
C ILE A 65 6.19 -15.76 0.92
N ALA A 66 5.28 -16.12 0.01
CA ALA A 66 5.14 -17.49 -0.50
C ALA A 66 6.45 -17.98 -1.12
N LYS A 67 7.09 -17.14 -1.96
CA LYS A 67 8.40 -17.41 -2.53
C LYS A 67 9.50 -17.55 -1.48
N LEU A 68 9.50 -16.72 -0.44
CA LEU A 68 10.46 -16.82 0.67
C LEU A 68 10.31 -18.13 1.46
N LEU A 69 9.07 -18.59 1.64
CA LEU A 69 8.75 -19.82 2.38
C LEU A 69 8.84 -21.09 1.53
N GLY A 70 8.99 -20.96 0.20
CA GLY A 70 9.01 -22.10 -0.71
C GLY A 70 7.66 -22.81 -0.84
N VAL A 71 6.56 -22.08 -0.68
CA VAL A 71 5.19 -22.59 -0.80
C VAL A 71 4.48 -21.97 -2.00
N ASP A 72 3.44 -22.63 -2.50
CA ASP A 72 2.59 -22.09 -3.56
C ASP A 72 1.85 -20.83 -3.08
N ASP A 73 1.77 -19.82 -3.93
CA ASP A 73 0.97 -18.61 -3.70
C ASP A 73 -0.51 -18.87 -4.04
N SER A 74 -1.10 -19.81 -3.31
CA SER A 74 -2.48 -20.24 -3.50
C SER A 74 -3.25 -20.16 -2.19
N GLY A 75 -4.13 -19.15 -2.07
CA GLY A 75 -5.10 -19.05 -0.99
C GLY A 75 -5.76 -17.69 -0.95
#